data_AF-A0A3Q3F811-F1
#
_entry.id   AF-A0A3Q3F811-F1
#
_cell.length_a   1.000
_cell.length_b   1.000
_cell.length_c   1.000
_cell.angle_alpha   90.00
_cell.angle_beta   90.00
_cell.angle_gamma   90.00
#
_symmetry.space_group_name_H-M   'P 1'
#
loop_
_entity.id
_entity.type
_entity.pdbx_description
1 polymer ?
#
loop_
_entity_poly.entity_id
_entity_poly.type
_entity_poly.pdbx_seq_one_letter_code
_entity_poly.pdbx_strand_id
1 'polypeptide(L)'
;MEGLQTKMQLLLICTFLVITAGQPHCNPENQYEKDGQCCKMCVPGTRMSSIGTGTCDEPQCVDCGENEYQDAYTIERNCQRQPFCDPNKNFKHIVHENKKKKTICMCEQGFHCSSKECITCVPHTVCPPGEGAKLKGSHTHDTVCETCPVGTFSSESSWDSVCQKWTECESDYHIKEAGTAKSDNICEKDSRLYGIGIGIGILILIVLIGVVCYKVLVKRGQAEGKFKSCVEPCWGEKHEPLREVKAVNPTEEESMLQEECNKITPEENEDDQSLEESSDVRFTVNGQRVQQDSKTEHVSQEESQISI
;
A
#
# COMPACT_ATOMS: atom_id res chain seq x y z
N MET A 1 -11.16 -69.59 -79.66
CA MET A 1 -11.61 -68.45 -78.80
C MET A 1 -10.38 -67.71 -78.22
N GLU A 2 -9.29 -67.56 -78.98
CA GLU A 2 -7.99 -67.22 -78.39
C GLU A 2 -7.66 -65.72 -78.29
N GLY A 3 -8.28 -64.87 -79.11
CA GLY A 3 -8.02 -63.41 -79.14
C GLY A 3 -8.52 -62.63 -77.91
N LEU A 4 -9.21 -63.28 -76.97
CA LEU A 4 -9.64 -62.68 -75.69
C LEU A 4 -8.63 -62.95 -74.57
N GLN A 5 -8.07 -64.17 -74.53
CA GLN A 5 -7.14 -64.60 -73.49
C GLN A 5 -5.80 -63.86 -73.58
N THR A 6 -5.30 -63.62 -74.79
CA THR A 6 -4.12 -62.76 -75.05
C THR A 6 -4.33 -61.31 -74.63
N LYS A 7 -5.51 -60.73 -74.89
CA LYS A 7 -5.84 -59.36 -74.44
C LYS A 7 -5.93 -59.26 -72.92
N MET A 8 -6.48 -60.28 -72.26
CA MET A 8 -6.56 -60.32 -70.79
C MET A 8 -5.17 -60.44 -70.14
N GLN A 9 -4.26 -61.24 -70.71
CA GLN A 9 -2.86 -61.29 -70.25
C GLN A 9 -2.12 -59.98 -70.50
N LEU A 10 -2.31 -59.33 -71.66
CA LEU A 10 -1.66 -58.05 -71.95
C LEU A 10 -2.08 -56.94 -70.97
N LEU A 11 -3.38 -56.87 -70.64
CA LEU A 11 -3.90 -55.95 -69.62
C LEU A 11 -3.28 -56.20 -68.23
N LEU A 12 -3.19 -57.47 -67.81
CA LEU A 12 -2.56 -57.84 -66.52
C LEU A 12 -1.08 -57.43 -66.47
N ILE A 13 -0.32 -57.64 -67.57
CA ILE A 13 1.08 -57.24 -67.65
C ILE A 13 1.23 -55.71 -67.60
N CYS A 14 0.36 -54.96 -68.29
CA CYS A 14 0.36 -53.50 -68.21
C CYS A 14 0.04 -52.98 -66.80
N THR A 15 -0.84 -53.64 -66.04
CA THR A 15 -1.12 -53.22 -64.64
C THR A 15 0.04 -53.47 -63.67
N PHE A 16 0.95 -54.40 -63.96
CA PHE A 16 2.12 -54.68 -63.11
C PHE A 16 3.32 -53.73 -63.36
N LEU A 17 3.30 -52.92 -64.42
CA LEU A 17 4.38 -51.98 -64.73
C LEU A 17 4.18 -50.57 -64.15
N VAL A 18 3.11 -50.34 -63.38
CA VAL A 18 2.97 -49.12 -62.54
C VAL A 18 3.72 -49.33 -61.22
N ILE A 19 5.02 -49.61 -61.31
CA ILE A 19 5.92 -49.45 -60.16
C ILE A 19 6.10 -47.94 -59.98
N THR A 20 5.26 -47.34 -59.14
CA THR A 20 5.50 -45.98 -58.66
C THR A 20 6.86 -45.96 -57.96
N ALA A 21 7.84 -45.30 -58.56
CA ALA A 21 9.08 -44.96 -57.89
C ALA A 21 8.73 -43.97 -56.76
N GLY A 22 8.41 -44.52 -55.58
CA GLY A 22 8.12 -43.73 -54.39
C GLY A 22 9.38 -42.94 -54.04
N GLN A 23 9.35 -41.63 -54.28
CA GLN A 23 10.39 -40.74 -53.81
C GLN A 23 10.51 -40.89 -52.29
N PRO A 24 11.74 -40.97 -51.73
CA PRO A 24 11.92 -41.02 -50.29
C PRO A 24 11.45 -39.68 -49.71
N HIS A 25 10.21 -39.63 -49.21
CA HIS A 25 9.69 -38.45 -48.54
C HIS A 25 10.46 -38.20 -47.24
N CYS A 26 11.43 -37.30 -47.32
CA CYS A 26 12.19 -36.80 -46.18
C CYS A 26 11.25 -36.21 -45.12
N ASN A 27 11.59 -36.34 -43.84
CA ASN A 27 10.76 -35.79 -42.77
C ASN A 27 10.78 -34.24 -42.80
N PRO A 28 9.67 -33.55 -43.14
CA PRO A 28 9.68 -32.09 -43.27
C PRO A 28 9.93 -31.34 -41.95
N GLU A 29 9.82 -32.01 -40.79
CA GLU A 29 10.10 -31.40 -39.49
C GLU A 29 11.60 -31.21 -39.19
N ASN A 30 12.48 -32.04 -39.77
CA ASN A 30 13.91 -32.03 -39.43
C ASN A 30 14.87 -32.46 -40.56
N GLN A 31 14.36 -32.67 -41.78
CA GLN A 31 15.15 -33.02 -42.96
C GLN A 31 14.73 -32.20 -44.18
N TYR A 32 15.68 -31.99 -45.10
CA TYR A 32 15.47 -31.38 -46.41
C TYR A 32 16.00 -32.30 -47.51
N GLU A 33 15.35 -32.30 -48.67
CA GLU A 33 15.87 -33.03 -49.84
C GLU A 33 17.01 -32.23 -50.48
N LYS A 34 18.11 -32.90 -50.79
CA LYS A 34 19.23 -32.35 -51.54
C LYS A 34 19.89 -33.46 -52.37
N ASP A 35 20.09 -33.21 -53.66
CA ASP A 35 20.76 -34.15 -54.59
C ASP A 35 20.13 -35.56 -54.61
N GLY A 36 18.84 -35.68 -54.26
CA GLY A 36 18.10 -36.95 -54.13
C GLY A 36 18.28 -37.68 -52.78
N GLN A 37 19.01 -37.11 -51.82
CA GLN A 37 19.18 -37.62 -50.46
C GLN A 37 18.44 -36.73 -49.44
N CYS A 38 17.95 -37.33 -48.36
CA CYS A 38 17.38 -36.60 -47.22
C CYS A 38 18.48 -36.17 -46.25
N CYS A 39 18.79 -34.89 -46.20
CA CYS A 39 19.78 -34.32 -45.30
C CYS A 39 19.15 -33.76 -44.04
N LYS A 40 19.80 -33.90 -42.88
CA LYS A 40 19.30 -33.36 -41.61
C LYS A 40 19.46 -31.85 -41.56
N MET A 41 18.50 -31.19 -40.91
CA MET A 41 18.56 -29.77 -40.56
C MET A 41 19.29 -29.54 -39.24
N CYS A 42 19.75 -28.31 -39.03
CA CYS A 42 20.23 -27.83 -37.73
C CYS A 42 19.07 -27.60 -36.75
N VAL A 43 19.33 -27.80 -35.45
CA VAL A 43 18.32 -27.73 -34.38
C VAL A 43 17.99 -26.29 -33.97
N PRO A 44 16.81 -26.03 -33.37
CA PRO A 44 16.49 -24.75 -32.74
C PRO A 44 17.59 -24.27 -31.78
N GLY A 45 17.98 -23.00 -31.91
CA GLY A 45 19.16 -22.39 -31.28
C GLY A 45 20.43 -22.40 -32.12
N THR A 46 20.43 -23.06 -33.28
CA THR A 46 21.62 -23.19 -34.15
C THR A 46 21.31 -22.85 -35.61
N ARG A 47 22.36 -22.54 -36.38
CA ARG A 47 22.36 -22.25 -37.82
C ARG A 47 23.35 -23.14 -38.56
N MET A 48 23.13 -23.33 -39.86
CA MET A 48 24.00 -24.09 -40.75
C MET A 48 25.36 -23.39 -40.93
N SER A 49 26.47 -24.13 -40.85
CA SER A 49 27.81 -23.57 -41.01
C SER A 49 28.07 -23.08 -42.43
N SER A 50 28.45 -21.81 -42.57
CA SER A 50 28.85 -21.19 -43.84
C SER A 50 30.10 -21.80 -44.48
N ILE A 51 30.85 -22.64 -43.74
CA ILE A 51 32.12 -23.25 -44.19
C ILE A 51 31.87 -24.52 -45.02
N GLY A 52 30.67 -25.10 -44.96
CA GLY A 52 30.27 -26.22 -45.84
C GLY A 52 30.91 -27.57 -45.53
N THR A 53 31.52 -27.72 -44.35
CA THR A 53 32.27 -28.91 -43.89
C THR A 53 31.42 -30.04 -43.31
N GLY A 54 30.10 -29.84 -43.15
CA GLY A 54 29.16 -30.87 -42.69
C GLY A 54 28.72 -31.82 -43.80
N THR A 55 28.23 -33.00 -43.43
CA THR A 55 27.64 -33.99 -44.35
C THR A 55 26.10 -33.90 -44.39
N CYS A 56 25.48 -34.70 -45.24
CA CYS A 56 24.02 -34.79 -45.34
C CYS A 56 23.39 -35.37 -44.05
N ASP A 57 23.97 -36.44 -43.51
CA ASP A 57 23.53 -37.08 -42.28
C ASP A 57 24.07 -36.42 -41.00
N GLU A 58 25.13 -35.62 -41.10
CA GLU A 58 25.74 -34.91 -39.96
C GLU A 58 26.09 -33.47 -40.37
N PRO A 59 25.12 -32.55 -40.37
CA PRO A 59 25.33 -31.16 -40.71
C PRO A 59 26.15 -30.45 -39.62
N GLN A 60 27.11 -29.62 -40.03
CA GLN A 60 27.84 -28.78 -39.07
C GLN A 60 26.98 -27.57 -38.70
N CYS A 61 26.45 -27.59 -37.48
CA CYS A 61 25.66 -26.50 -36.91
C CYS A 61 26.50 -25.62 -35.99
N VAL A 62 26.13 -24.35 -35.87
CA VAL A 62 26.78 -23.34 -35.01
C VAL A 62 25.69 -22.66 -34.18
N ASP A 63 25.93 -22.41 -32.89
CA ASP A 63 24.98 -21.67 -32.05
C ASP A 63 24.71 -20.26 -32.61
N CYS A 64 23.50 -19.75 -32.36
CA CYS A 64 23.18 -18.35 -32.61
C CYS A 64 24.04 -17.40 -31.75
N GLY A 65 24.22 -16.16 -32.20
CA GLY A 65 24.89 -15.12 -31.42
C GLY A 65 24.11 -14.66 -30.18
N GLU A 66 24.63 -13.64 -29.51
CA GLU A 66 23.85 -12.88 -28.52
C GLU A 66 22.79 -12.02 -29.23
N ASN A 67 21.61 -11.89 -28.62
CA ASN A 67 20.45 -11.22 -29.25
C ASN A 67 20.01 -11.84 -30.59
N GLU A 68 20.34 -13.11 -30.83
CA GLU A 68 19.87 -13.91 -31.97
C GLU A 68 19.10 -15.16 -31.49
N TYR A 69 18.25 -15.70 -32.36
CA TYR A 69 17.51 -16.94 -32.12
C TYR A 69 17.26 -17.73 -33.40
N GLN A 70 16.95 -19.01 -33.24
CA GLN A 70 16.28 -19.83 -34.25
C GLN A 70 15.31 -20.78 -33.55
N ASP A 71 14.04 -20.75 -33.94
CA ASP A 71 12.95 -21.46 -33.25
C ASP A 71 12.53 -22.77 -33.93
N ALA A 72 12.66 -22.86 -35.25
CA ALA A 72 12.48 -24.09 -36.02
C ALA A 72 13.80 -24.82 -36.30
N TYR A 73 13.69 -26.07 -36.77
CA TYR A 73 14.80 -26.72 -37.49
C TYR A 73 15.13 -25.94 -38.77
N THR A 74 16.41 -25.88 -39.17
CA THR A 74 16.83 -24.98 -40.23
C THR A 74 17.98 -25.47 -41.12
N ILE A 75 18.01 -24.94 -42.35
CA ILE A 75 19.17 -24.93 -43.24
C ILE A 75 19.80 -23.53 -43.36
N GLU A 76 19.23 -22.52 -42.69
CA GLU A 76 19.69 -21.14 -42.79
C GLU A 76 21.07 -20.95 -42.19
N ARG A 77 21.89 -20.10 -42.84
CA ARG A 77 23.27 -19.82 -42.42
C ARG A 77 23.36 -18.74 -41.34
N ASN A 78 22.28 -17.98 -41.14
CA ASN A 78 22.17 -16.88 -40.18
C ASN A 78 20.99 -17.14 -39.24
N CYS A 79 21.13 -16.80 -37.97
CA CYS A 79 20.00 -16.79 -37.04
C CYS A 79 19.17 -15.50 -37.21
N GLN A 80 17.92 -15.52 -36.74
CA GLN A 80 17.07 -14.33 -36.70
C GLN A 80 17.49 -13.43 -35.53
N ARG A 81 17.37 -12.11 -35.69
CA ARG A 81 17.62 -11.17 -34.57
C ARG A 81 16.41 -11.11 -33.65
N GLN A 82 16.66 -11.13 -32.34
CA GLN A 82 15.66 -10.84 -31.33
C GLN A 82 15.14 -9.40 -31.48
N PRO A 83 13.88 -9.11 -31.14
CA PRO A 83 13.35 -7.75 -31.18
C PRO A 83 13.98 -6.88 -30.08
N PHE A 84 14.23 -5.61 -30.39
CA PHE A 84 14.61 -4.63 -29.38
C PHE A 84 13.36 -4.04 -28.73
N CYS A 85 13.20 -4.25 -27.42
CA CYS A 85 12.09 -3.74 -26.62
C CYS A 85 12.51 -2.40 -26.00
N ASP A 86 12.08 -1.30 -26.62
CA ASP A 86 12.49 0.07 -26.28
C ASP A 86 11.90 0.56 -24.94
N PRO A 87 12.70 0.75 -23.88
CA PRO A 87 12.17 1.18 -22.57
C PRO A 87 11.50 2.55 -22.62
N ASN A 88 11.89 3.43 -23.55
CA ASN A 88 11.30 4.76 -23.74
C ASN A 88 9.84 4.70 -24.24
N LYS A 89 9.34 3.51 -24.58
CA LYS A 89 7.96 3.23 -24.98
C LYS A 89 7.21 2.38 -23.95
N ASN A 90 7.72 2.30 -22.73
CA ASN A 90 7.17 1.55 -21.60
C ASN A 90 7.07 0.03 -21.86
N PHE A 91 8.06 -0.52 -22.57
CA PHE A 91 8.31 -1.97 -22.60
C PHE A 91 9.29 -2.37 -21.50
N LYS A 92 9.08 -3.56 -20.92
CA LYS A 92 10.01 -4.14 -19.95
C LYS A 92 11.38 -4.32 -20.58
N HIS A 93 12.43 -3.99 -19.85
CA HIS A 93 13.80 -4.33 -20.23
C HIS A 93 13.97 -5.87 -20.23
N ILE A 94 14.34 -6.47 -21.37
CA ILE A 94 14.45 -7.94 -21.52
C ILE A 94 15.89 -8.36 -21.81
N VAL A 95 16.38 -9.35 -21.06
CA VAL A 95 17.66 -10.04 -21.33
C VAL A 95 17.40 -11.23 -22.26
N HIS A 96 18.12 -11.31 -23.38
CA HIS A 96 17.92 -12.32 -24.41
C HIS A 96 18.65 -13.64 -24.13
N GLU A 97 18.28 -14.31 -23.03
CA GLU A 97 18.87 -15.59 -22.60
C GLU A 97 18.54 -16.77 -23.53
N ASN A 98 17.40 -16.72 -24.23
CA ASN A 98 16.88 -17.88 -24.97
C ASN A 98 17.08 -17.76 -26.48
N LYS A 99 18.05 -18.50 -27.01
CA LYS A 99 18.36 -18.61 -28.44
C LYS A 99 17.39 -19.51 -29.24
N LYS A 100 16.44 -20.19 -28.58
CA LYS A 100 15.53 -21.18 -29.20
C LYS A 100 14.11 -20.66 -29.44
N LYS A 101 13.84 -19.37 -29.18
CA LYS A 101 12.54 -18.75 -29.43
C LYS A 101 12.66 -17.25 -29.63
N LYS A 102 11.76 -16.67 -30.40
CA LYS A 102 11.55 -15.23 -30.43
C LYS A 102 11.05 -14.72 -29.07
N THR A 103 11.69 -13.69 -28.53
CA THR A 103 11.17 -12.91 -27.40
C THR A 103 10.00 -12.04 -27.85
N ILE A 104 9.04 -11.78 -26.97
CA ILE A 104 7.92 -10.85 -27.21
C ILE A 104 8.05 -9.69 -26.24
N CYS A 105 8.03 -8.46 -26.75
CA CYS A 105 8.11 -7.25 -25.92
C CYS A 105 6.82 -7.05 -25.12
N MET A 106 6.91 -7.24 -23.81
CA MET A 106 5.81 -7.01 -22.87
C MET A 106 5.82 -5.57 -22.37
N CYS A 107 4.64 -4.97 -22.20
CA CYS A 107 4.51 -3.67 -21.53
C CYS A 107 4.95 -3.75 -20.05
N GLU A 108 5.41 -2.64 -19.50
CA GLU A 108 5.70 -2.50 -18.08
C GLU A 108 4.45 -2.60 -17.20
N GLN A 109 4.63 -2.81 -15.89
CA GLN A 109 3.52 -2.87 -14.95
C GLN A 109 2.84 -1.49 -14.89
N GLY A 110 1.52 -1.44 -15.11
CA GLY A 110 0.78 -0.18 -15.27
C GLY A 110 0.57 0.28 -16.71
N PHE A 111 0.93 -0.52 -17.73
CA PHE A 111 0.80 -0.15 -19.15
C PHE A 111 0.23 -1.27 -20.04
N HIS A 112 -0.47 -0.87 -21.12
CA HIS A 112 -1.01 -1.75 -22.16
C HIS A 112 -0.60 -1.32 -23.58
N CYS A 113 -0.68 -2.24 -24.54
CA CYS A 113 -0.45 -1.97 -25.96
C CYS A 113 -1.45 -0.93 -26.50
N SER A 114 -0.95 0.14 -27.13
CA SER A 114 -1.81 1.15 -27.75
C SER A 114 -2.59 0.66 -28.99
N SER A 115 -2.15 -0.45 -29.58
CA SER A 115 -2.76 -1.06 -30.78
C SER A 115 -2.38 -2.54 -30.90
N LYS A 116 -2.95 -3.26 -31.88
CA LYS A 116 -2.68 -4.70 -32.12
C LYS A 116 -1.22 -4.97 -32.50
N GLU A 117 -0.58 -4.00 -33.12
CA GLU A 117 0.82 -4.01 -33.54
C GLU A 117 1.78 -3.78 -32.36
N CYS A 118 1.25 -3.31 -31.23
CA CYS A 118 1.96 -3.01 -29.98
C CYS A 118 3.32 -2.32 -30.20
N ILE A 119 3.29 -1.16 -30.87
CA ILE A 119 4.50 -0.38 -31.20
C ILE A 119 4.92 0.51 -30.01
N THR A 120 3.98 0.84 -29.11
CA THR A 120 4.21 1.55 -27.85
C THR A 120 3.22 1.08 -26.79
N CYS A 121 3.62 1.17 -25.53
CA CYS A 121 2.75 0.91 -24.39
C CYS A 121 2.31 2.23 -23.75
N VAL A 122 1.02 2.33 -23.42
CA VAL A 122 0.35 3.50 -22.83
C VAL A 122 -0.15 3.17 -21.42
N PRO A 123 -0.15 4.14 -20.48
CA PRO A 123 -0.49 3.86 -19.09
C PRO A 123 -1.94 3.42 -18.94
N HIS A 124 -2.23 2.67 -17.89
CA HIS A 124 -3.59 2.24 -17.57
C HIS A 124 -4.48 3.37 -17.07
N THR A 125 -5.77 3.28 -17.38
CA THR A 125 -6.80 4.14 -16.77
C THR A 125 -6.80 3.96 -15.25
N VAL A 126 -6.59 5.05 -14.53
CA VAL A 126 -6.61 5.09 -13.06
C VAL A 126 -8.04 5.32 -12.59
N CYS A 127 -8.56 4.40 -11.78
CA CYS A 127 -9.87 4.54 -11.15
C CYS A 127 -9.77 5.55 -9.98
N PRO A 128 -10.62 6.60 -9.94
CA PRO A 128 -10.59 7.61 -8.88
C PRO A 128 -11.28 7.10 -7.59
N PRO A 129 -11.07 7.75 -6.43
CA PRO A 129 -11.77 7.40 -5.19
C PRO A 129 -13.29 7.46 -5.37
N GLY A 130 -13.99 6.37 -5.06
CA GLY A 130 -15.37 6.10 -5.49
C GLY A 130 -15.50 4.97 -6.51
N GLU A 131 -14.41 4.59 -7.16
CA GLU A 131 -14.35 3.57 -8.21
C GLU A 131 -13.20 2.58 -7.96
N GLY A 132 -13.33 1.39 -8.51
CA GLY A 132 -12.28 0.37 -8.50
C GLY A 132 -12.21 -0.39 -9.83
N ALA A 133 -11.11 -1.10 -10.05
CA ALA A 133 -10.87 -1.88 -11.25
C ALA A 133 -11.81 -3.10 -11.34
N LYS A 134 -12.91 -2.97 -12.08
CA LYS A 134 -13.81 -4.07 -12.49
C LYS A 134 -13.04 -5.15 -13.27
N LEU A 135 -12.18 -4.68 -14.17
CA LEU A 135 -11.20 -5.48 -14.88
C LEU A 135 -9.85 -4.78 -14.69
N LYS A 136 -8.92 -5.46 -14.01
CA LYS A 136 -7.53 -4.97 -13.93
C LYS A 136 -6.90 -5.02 -15.32
N GLY A 137 -6.26 -3.93 -15.72
CA GLY A 137 -5.54 -3.85 -16.98
C GLY A 137 -4.42 -4.89 -17.10
N SER A 138 -4.04 -5.16 -18.35
CA SER A 138 -2.91 -6.03 -18.68
C SER A 138 -2.21 -5.55 -19.96
N HIS A 139 -1.13 -6.21 -20.35
CA HIS A 139 -0.40 -5.93 -21.60
C HIS A 139 -1.31 -5.74 -22.84
N THR A 140 -2.45 -6.44 -22.95
CA THR A 140 -3.32 -6.40 -24.14
C THR A 140 -4.57 -5.53 -24.04
N HIS A 141 -4.92 -5.02 -22.85
CA HIS A 141 -6.15 -4.25 -22.65
C HIS A 141 -6.08 -3.35 -21.42
N ASP A 142 -6.79 -2.23 -21.47
CA ASP A 142 -6.82 -1.27 -20.37
C ASP A 142 -7.62 -1.74 -19.16
N THR A 143 -7.39 -1.10 -18.01
CA THR A 143 -8.28 -1.18 -16.85
C THR A 143 -9.67 -0.67 -17.21
N VAL A 144 -10.68 -1.39 -16.75
CA VAL A 144 -12.08 -0.92 -16.75
C VAL A 144 -12.47 -0.62 -15.31
N CYS A 145 -12.78 0.63 -15.02
CA CYS A 145 -13.27 1.07 -13.71
C CYS A 145 -14.77 0.85 -13.56
N GLU A 146 -15.24 0.67 -12.32
CA GLU A 146 -16.64 0.78 -11.97
C GLU A 146 -16.83 1.50 -10.63
N THR A 147 -17.94 2.24 -10.50
CA THR A 147 -18.37 2.83 -9.23
C THR A 147 -18.60 1.73 -8.19
N CYS A 148 -18.02 1.90 -7.00
CA CYS A 148 -18.10 0.87 -5.96
C CYS A 148 -19.56 0.62 -5.52
N PRO A 149 -20.06 -0.64 -5.58
CA PRO A 149 -21.41 -0.98 -5.16
C PRO A 149 -21.61 -0.77 -3.65
N VAL A 150 -22.85 -0.58 -3.23
CA VAL A 150 -23.25 -0.45 -1.81
C VAL A 150 -22.71 -1.64 -1.01
N GLY A 151 -22.06 -1.37 0.13
CA GLY A 151 -21.28 -2.37 0.88
C GLY A 151 -19.79 -2.37 0.55
N THR A 152 -19.31 -1.52 -0.37
CA THR A 152 -17.90 -1.41 -0.76
C THR A 152 -17.46 0.04 -0.99
N PHE A 153 -16.15 0.29 -0.89
CA PHE A 153 -15.52 1.59 -1.10
C PHE A 153 -14.17 1.49 -1.82
N SER A 154 -13.67 2.62 -2.31
CA SER A 154 -12.30 2.83 -2.78
C SER A 154 -11.86 4.25 -2.43
N SER A 155 -10.85 4.37 -1.56
CA SER A 155 -10.37 5.66 -1.04
C SER A 155 -9.20 6.27 -1.82
N GLU A 156 -8.55 5.49 -2.67
CA GLU A 156 -7.32 5.87 -3.39
C GLU A 156 -7.51 5.87 -4.91
N SER A 157 -6.63 6.59 -5.62
CA SER A 157 -6.56 6.58 -7.07
C SER A 157 -5.65 5.45 -7.55
N SER A 158 -6.18 4.34 -8.07
CA SER A 158 -5.38 3.23 -8.61
C SER A 158 -5.99 2.63 -9.87
N TRP A 159 -5.13 2.15 -10.77
CA TRP A 159 -5.54 1.41 -11.97
C TRP A 159 -5.79 -0.09 -11.69
N ASP A 160 -5.35 -0.62 -10.54
CA ASP A 160 -5.44 -2.07 -10.25
C ASP A 160 -6.26 -2.39 -8.99
N SER A 161 -6.50 -1.42 -8.10
CA SER A 161 -7.24 -1.66 -6.85
C SER A 161 -8.72 -1.93 -7.12
N VAL A 162 -9.24 -3.02 -6.55
CA VAL A 162 -10.68 -3.34 -6.57
C VAL A 162 -11.38 -2.65 -5.39
N CYS A 163 -12.69 -2.42 -5.50
CA CYS A 163 -13.48 -1.90 -4.39
C CYS A 163 -13.42 -2.86 -3.18
N GLN A 164 -13.00 -2.34 -2.04
CA GLN A 164 -12.90 -3.09 -0.78
C GLN A 164 -14.25 -3.11 -0.08
N LYS A 165 -14.59 -4.19 0.64
CA LYS A 165 -15.81 -4.19 1.47
C LYS A 165 -15.71 -3.17 2.59
N TRP A 166 -16.83 -2.59 3.00
CA TRP A 166 -16.88 -1.84 4.24
C TRP A 166 -16.58 -2.76 5.44
N THR A 167 -15.86 -2.24 6.43
CA THR A 167 -15.56 -2.90 7.70
C THR A 167 -16.83 -3.22 8.47
N GLU A 168 -16.97 -4.47 8.88
CA GLU A 168 -18.02 -4.93 9.80
C GLU A 168 -17.55 -4.66 11.24
N CYS A 169 -18.29 -3.85 11.99
CA CYS A 169 -17.91 -3.52 13.37
C CYS A 169 -18.06 -4.72 14.32
N GLU A 170 -17.13 -4.87 15.26
CA GLU A 170 -17.18 -5.89 16.32
C GLU A 170 -18.43 -5.74 17.22
N SER A 171 -18.82 -6.79 17.95
CA SER A 171 -20.05 -6.82 18.77
C SER A 171 -20.14 -5.75 19.87
N ASP A 172 -18.99 -5.23 20.30
CA ASP A 172 -18.87 -4.15 21.30
C ASP A 172 -18.95 -2.74 20.67
N TYR A 173 -19.14 -2.63 19.36
CA TYR A 173 -19.06 -1.40 18.57
C TYR A 173 -20.31 -1.22 17.69
N HIS A 174 -20.66 0.03 17.40
CA HIS A 174 -21.68 0.38 16.41
C HIS A 174 -21.08 1.24 15.29
N ILE A 175 -21.72 1.24 14.12
CA ILE A 175 -21.35 2.16 13.02
C ILE A 175 -21.75 3.58 13.43
N LYS A 176 -20.76 4.43 13.67
CA LYS A 176 -20.91 5.86 13.99
C LYS A 176 -21.14 6.68 12.73
N GLU A 177 -20.35 6.41 11.70
CA GLU A 177 -20.45 7.00 10.36
C GLU A 177 -20.48 5.88 9.34
N ALA A 178 -21.49 5.89 8.47
CA ALA A 178 -21.69 4.85 7.47
C ALA A 178 -20.75 5.04 6.28
N GLY A 179 -20.23 3.93 5.75
CA GLY A 179 -19.40 3.91 4.57
C GLY A 179 -20.07 4.51 3.34
N THR A 180 -19.24 5.00 2.42
CA THR A 180 -19.65 5.51 1.11
C THR A 180 -18.89 4.75 0.03
N ALA A 181 -19.08 5.09 -1.25
CA ALA A 181 -18.20 4.57 -2.30
C ALA A 181 -16.73 5.01 -2.12
N LYS A 182 -16.45 6.05 -1.32
CA LYS A 182 -15.11 6.65 -1.13
C LYS A 182 -14.48 6.41 0.24
N SER A 183 -15.26 5.96 1.21
CA SER A 183 -14.87 5.88 2.63
C SER A 183 -15.44 4.64 3.29
N ASP A 184 -14.72 4.11 4.27
CA ASP A 184 -15.17 2.97 5.06
C ASP A 184 -16.22 3.37 6.14
N ASN A 185 -16.86 2.38 6.76
CA ASN A 185 -17.56 2.52 8.04
C ASN A 185 -16.59 2.97 9.14
N ILE A 186 -17.03 3.90 10.01
CA ILE A 186 -16.30 4.24 11.23
C ILE A 186 -17.03 3.62 12.42
N CYS A 187 -16.34 2.76 13.17
CA CYS A 187 -16.87 2.05 14.33
C CYS A 187 -16.59 2.79 15.65
N GLU A 188 -17.58 2.94 16.52
CA GLU A 188 -17.44 3.53 17.86
C GLU A 188 -17.87 2.54 18.95
N LYS A 189 -17.11 2.45 20.04
CA LYS A 189 -17.34 1.46 21.11
C LYS A 189 -18.56 1.84 21.96
N ASP A 190 -19.40 0.85 22.24
CA ASP A 190 -20.64 1.01 23.00
C ASP A 190 -20.36 1.23 24.51
N SER A 191 -20.01 2.47 24.85
CA SER A 191 -19.67 2.93 26.20
C SER A 191 -20.83 2.90 27.22
N ARG A 192 -22.00 2.34 26.85
CA ARG A 192 -23.22 2.27 27.68
C ARG A 192 -22.96 1.64 29.05
N LEU A 193 -22.22 0.52 29.08
CA LEU A 193 -21.86 -0.18 30.32
C LEU A 193 -20.95 0.66 31.22
N TYR A 194 -20.03 1.44 30.63
CA TYR A 194 -19.15 2.35 31.36
C TYR A 194 -19.92 3.54 31.96
N GLY A 195 -20.85 4.13 31.21
CA GLY A 195 -21.76 5.15 31.71
C GLY A 195 -22.65 4.68 32.88
N ILE A 196 -23.18 3.45 32.78
CA ILE A 196 -23.93 2.81 33.87
C ILE A 196 -23.02 2.59 35.09
N GLY A 197 -21.79 2.11 34.89
CA GLY A 197 -20.81 1.92 35.95
C GLY A 197 -20.47 3.21 36.71
N ILE A 198 -20.25 4.32 35.99
CA ILE A 198 -20.05 5.65 36.58
C ILE A 198 -21.28 6.10 37.36
N GLY A 199 -22.49 5.95 36.79
CA GLY A 199 -23.74 6.32 37.48
C GLY A 199 -23.95 5.57 38.80
N ILE A 200 -23.69 4.26 38.81
CA ILE A 200 -23.75 3.43 40.02
C ILE A 200 -22.67 3.85 41.03
N GLY A 201 -21.44 4.10 40.57
CA GLY A 201 -20.35 4.58 41.43
C GLY A 201 -20.66 5.91 42.12
N ILE A 202 -21.22 6.86 41.38
CA ILE A 202 -21.67 8.16 41.92
C ILE A 202 -22.80 7.98 42.93
N LEU A 203 -23.80 7.14 42.64
CA LEU A 203 -24.89 6.86 43.59
C LEU A 203 -24.39 6.24 44.90
N ILE A 204 -23.47 5.27 44.83
CA ILE A 204 -22.85 4.67 46.03
C ILE A 204 -22.10 5.74 46.82
N LEU A 205 -21.33 6.60 46.16
CA LEU A 205 -20.55 7.65 46.80
C LEU A 205 -21.45 8.71 47.47
N ILE A 206 -22.57 9.09 46.85
CA ILE A 206 -23.60 9.96 47.45
C ILE A 206 -24.22 9.31 48.69
N VAL A 207 -24.56 8.02 48.64
CA VAL A 207 -25.11 7.28 49.80
C VAL A 207 -24.09 7.22 50.95
N LEU A 208 -22.81 6.96 50.65
CA LEU A 208 -21.75 6.95 51.66
C LEU A 208 -21.56 8.32 52.31
N ILE A 209 -21.55 9.41 51.52
CA ILE A 209 -21.53 10.79 52.06
C ILE A 209 -22.77 11.04 52.93
N GLY A 210 -23.96 10.66 52.46
CA GLY A 210 -25.20 10.80 53.23
C GLY A 210 -25.16 10.07 54.58
N VAL A 211 -24.62 8.86 54.62
CA VAL A 211 -24.43 8.09 55.87
C VAL A 211 -23.39 8.75 56.79
N VAL A 212 -22.28 9.27 56.25
CA VAL A 212 -21.27 10.01 57.03
C VAL A 212 -21.86 11.29 57.61
N CYS A 213 -22.54 12.10 56.78
CA CYS A 213 -23.24 13.31 57.20
C CYS A 213 -24.28 13.00 58.28
N TYR A 214 -25.10 11.97 58.12
CA TYR A 214 -26.05 11.53 59.14
C TYR A 214 -25.36 11.15 60.47
N LYS A 215 -24.27 10.37 60.42
CA LYS A 215 -23.49 10.01 61.62
C LYS A 215 -22.84 11.23 62.29
N VAL A 216 -22.40 12.24 61.53
CA VAL A 216 -21.84 13.49 62.05
C VAL A 216 -22.93 14.38 62.67
N LEU A 217 -24.08 14.52 62.01
CA LEU A 217 -25.21 15.31 62.52
C LEU A 217 -25.80 14.71 63.80
N VAL A 218 -26.01 13.39 63.84
CA VAL A 218 -26.47 12.70 65.06
C VAL A 218 -25.44 12.81 66.19
N LYS A 219 -24.14 12.73 65.90
CA LYS A 219 -23.08 12.98 66.92
C LYS A 219 -23.07 14.43 67.42
N ARG A 220 -23.31 15.42 66.55
CA ARG A 220 -23.49 16.82 66.97
C ARG A 220 -24.72 17.00 67.85
N GLY A 221 -25.86 16.41 67.48
CA GLY A 221 -27.09 16.43 68.29
C GLY A 221 -26.95 15.79 69.68
N GLN A 222 -26.01 14.85 69.86
CA GLN A 222 -25.64 14.33 71.19
C GLN A 222 -24.63 15.18 71.97
N ALA A 223 -23.92 16.11 71.31
CA ALA A 223 -22.93 16.98 71.95
C ALA A 223 -23.55 18.17 72.68
N GLU A 224 -24.70 18.68 72.21
CA GLU A 224 -25.40 19.83 72.81
C GLU A 224 -26.14 19.50 74.13
N GLY A 225 -26.02 18.26 74.63
CA GLY A 225 -26.67 17.81 75.86
C GLY A 225 -26.02 18.26 77.19
N LYS A 226 -24.85 18.92 77.18
CA LYS A 226 -24.13 19.32 78.41
C LYS A 226 -23.34 20.65 78.32
N PHE A 227 -24.04 21.77 78.23
CA PHE A 227 -23.58 23.00 78.89
C PHE A 227 -24.78 23.77 79.45
N LYS A 228 -24.65 24.33 80.67
CA LYS A 228 -25.74 25.00 81.38
C LYS A 228 -25.21 26.21 82.13
N SER A 229 -25.59 27.42 81.71
CA SER A 229 -25.43 28.64 82.50
C SER A 229 -26.51 29.67 82.16
N CYS A 230 -26.74 30.58 83.10
CA CYS A 230 -27.95 31.34 83.36
C CYS A 230 -28.42 32.38 82.32
N VAL A 231 -29.68 32.76 82.49
CA VAL A 231 -30.43 33.96 82.03
C VAL A 231 -30.91 34.59 83.36
N GLU A 232 -30.77 35.87 83.75
CA GLU A 232 -31.08 37.23 83.21
C GLU A 232 -30.51 38.26 84.27
N PRO A 233 -30.83 39.59 84.33
CA PRO A 233 -31.19 40.63 83.34
C PRO A 233 -30.44 42.00 83.46
N CYS A 234 -30.49 42.81 82.39
CA CYS A 234 -30.62 44.30 82.29
C CYS A 234 -29.78 45.38 83.05
N TRP A 235 -29.08 46.20 82.23
CA TRP A 235 -29.14 47.69 82.09
C TRP A 235 -28.40 48.73 82.98
N GLY A 236 -28.05 49.84 82.30
CA GLY A 236 -27.62 51.17 82.82
C GLY A 236 -26.12 51.46 82.61
N GLU A 237 -25.65 52.51 81.92
CA GLU A 237 -26.25 53.63 81.15
C GLU A 237 -25.27 54.00 79.96
N LYS A 238 -25.24 55.14 79.23
CA LYS A 238 -25.94 56.46 79.22
C LYS A 238 -25.84 57.15 77.83
N HIS A 239 -26.34 58.39 77.74
CA HIS A 239 -26.33 59.36 76.62
C HIS A 239 -25.14 60.35 76.73
N GLU A 240 -24.70 61.22 75.80
CA GLU A 240 -25.06 61.69 74.41
C GLU A 240 -23.82 62.48 73.83
N PRO A 241 -23.81 63.29 72.71
CA PRO A 241 -24.87 63.76 71.80
C PRO A 241 -24.61 63.64 70.26
N LEU A 242 -25.64 64.01 69.47
CA LEU A 242 -25.73 64.02 68.00
C LEU A 242 -25.58 65.41 67.35
N ARG A 243 -25.16 65.44 66.08
CA ARG A 243 -25.70 66.25 64.93
C ARG A 243 -25.38 65.47 63.63
N GLU A 244 -26.29 65.20 62.70
CA GLU A 244 -27.11 66.09 61.83
C GLU A 244 -26.30 66.84 60.74
N VAL A 245 -26.67 66.85 59.43
CA VAL A 245 -27.75 66.14 58.70
C VAL A 245 -27.53 66.18 57.16
N LYS A 246 -27.84 65.08 56.43
CA LYS A 246 -28.14 64.97 54.95
C LYS A 246 -27.05 65.37 53.91
N ALA A 247 -27.04 64.90 52.64
CA ALA A 247 -27.68 63.74 51.96
C ALA A 247 -27.11 63.58 50.51
N VAL A 248 -27.57 62.52 49.80
CA VAL A 248 -27.50 62.24 48.34
C VAL A 248 -26.25 61.47 47.83
N ASN A 249 -26.54 60.50 46.95
CA ASN A 249 -25.66 59.56 46.21
C ASN A 249 -24.90 60.27 45.04
N PRO A 250 -23.88 59.67 44.35
CA PRO A 250 -23.76 58.23 44.04
C PRO A 250 -22.34 57.61 44.03
N THR A 251 -22.30 56.31 43.65
CA THR A 251 -21.22 55.50 43.01
C THR A 251 -19.74 55.81 43.28
N GLU A 252 -19.02 54.74 43.65
CA GLU A 252 -17.56 54.70 43.83
C GLU A 252 -16.80 54.65 42.48
N GLU A 253 -15.66 55.33 42.41
CA GLU A 253 -14.68 55.26 41.31
C GLU A 253 -13.24 55.37 41.88
N GLU A 254 -12.20 55.33 41.03
CA GLU A 254 -10.84 54.93 41.40
C GLU A 254 -9.93 56.00 42.07
N SER A 255 -8.82 55.51 42.66
CA SER A 255 -7.41 55.93 42.37
C SER A 255 -6.50 56.42 43.54
N MET A 256 -5.23 55.99 43.46
CA MET A 256 -3.96 56.72 43.77
C MET A 256 -3.80 57.43 45.15
N LEU A 257 -2.82 57.11 46.04
CA LEU A 257 -1.36 57.17 45.83
C LEU A 257 -0.50 56.63 47.03
N GLN A 258 0.84 56.68 46.88
CA GLN A 258 1.93 56.16 47.76
C GLN A 258 2.22 56.93 49.07
N GLU A 259 3.06 56.33 49.93
CA GLU A 259 4.09 57.05 50.71
C GLU A 259 5.44 56.26 50.73
N GLU A 260 6.52 56.85 51.26
CA GLU A 260 7.94 56.51 51.01
C GLU A 260 8.64 55.73 52.20
N CYS A 261 9.95 55.40 52.26
CA CYS A 261 11.15 56.18 51.90
C CYS A 261 12.48 55.37 51.91
N ASN A 262 13.40 55.66 50.96
CA ASN A 262 14.89 55.56 51.04
C ASN A 262 15.61 54.19 51.29
N LYS A 263 16.84 53.87 50.81
CA LYS A 263 17.84 54.58 49.96
C LYS A 263 18.97 53.64 49.44
N ILE A 264 19.56 53.99 48.28
CA ILE A 264 20.98 53.90 47.80
C ILE A 264 21.19 53.14 46.46
N THR A 265 21.88 53.81 45.53
CA THR A 265 22.39 53.43 44.18
C THR A 265 23.92 53.11 44.23
N PRO A 266 24.66 52.69 43.15
CA PRO A 266 24.39 52.87 41.70
C PRO A 266 24.79 51.72 40.74
N GLU A 267 24.65 51.99 39.41
CA GLU A 267 25.47 51.62 38.20
C GLU A 267 26.05 50.19 38.04
N GLU A 268 26.29 49.64 36.84
CA GLU A 268 26.56 50.22 35.49
C GLU A 268 26.17 49.21 34.37
N ASN A 269 26.11 49.67 33.10
CA ASN A 269 26.41 49.08 31.76
C ASN A 269 26.66 47.54 31.56
N GLU A 270 26.55 46.91 30.36
CA GLU A 270 26.19 47.26 28.96
C GLU A 270 25.91 45.95 28.17
N ASP A 271 25.33 46.04 26.95
CA ASP A 271 25.47 45.18 25.74
C ASP A 271 25.34 43.63 25.78
N ASP A 272 25.13 42.89 24.67
CA ASP A 272 24.29 43.04 23.46
C ASP A 272 24.25 41.63 22.74
N GLN A 273 23.43 41.47 21.69
CA GLN A 273 23.53 40.55 20.53
C GLN A 273 24.28 39.19 20.64
N SER A 274 23.78 38.05 20.12
CA SER A 274 22.88 37.86 18.97
C SER A 274 22.36 36.40 18.83
N LEU A 275 21.26 36.24 18.07
CA LEU A 275 20.98 35.31 16.93
C LEU A 275 21.70 33.92 16.91
N GLU A 276 21.11 32.80 16.48
CA GLU A 276 19.84 32.44 15.81
C GLU A 276 19.53 30.93 16.17
N GLU A 277 18.50 30.19 15.74
CA GLU A 277 17.55 30.27 14.61
C GLU A 277 16.21 29.54 14.95
N SER A 278 15.29 29.42 13.99
CA SER A 278 13.91 28.91 14.13
C SER A 278 13.74 27.40 13.89
N SER A 279 12.73 26.76 14.52
CA SER A 279 11.98 25.62 13.92
C SER A 279 10.63 25.33 14.62
N ASP A 280 9.71 24.70 13.89
CA ASP A 280 8.28 24.55 14.25
C ASP A 280 7.96 23.64 15.46
N VAL A 281 7.00 24.10 16.29
CA VAL A 281 6.34 23.26 17.31
C VAL A 281 5.11 22.57 16.69
N ARG A 282 5.30 21.35 16.17
CA ARG A 282 4.19 20.47 15.75
C ARG A 282 3.79 19.50 16.88
N PHE A 283 2.65 19.76 17.51
CA PHE A 283 2.09 18.89 18.55
C PHE A 283 1.71 17.51 17.99
N THR A 284 2.07 16.45 18.72
CA THR A 284 1.55 15.08 18.52
C THR A 284 0.74 14.65 19.73
N VAL A 285 -0.35 13.92 19.50
CA VAL A 285 -1.37 13.59 20.50
C VAL A 285 -1.44 12.07 20.70
N ASN A 286 -1.60 11.64 21.95
CA ASN A 286 -1.82 10.27 22.41
C ASN A 286 -0.73 9.24 22.04
N GLY A 287 0.23 9.05 22.95
CA GLY A 287 1.11 7.89 22.93
C GLY A 287 0.50 6.68 23.63
N GLN A 288 0.86 5.47 23.18
CA GLN A 288 0.76 4.25 23.98
C GLN A 288 2.04 3.43 23.82
N ARG A 289 2.45 2.72 24.88
CA ARG A 289 3.68 1.90 24.87
C ARG A 289 3.42 0.56 24.21
N VAL A 290 4.39 0.10 23.44
CA VAL A 290 4.61 -1.34 23.19
C VAL A 290 5.95 -1.70 23.85
N GLN A 291 5.97 -2.78 24.62
CA GLN A 291 7.23 -3.38 25.10
C GLN A 291 7.76 -4.32 24.01
N GLN A 292 9.06 -4.28 23.76
CA GLN A 292 9.77 -5.35 23.07
C GLN A 292 11.16 -5.48 23.68
N ASP A 293 11.59 -6.71 23.92
CA ASP A 293 12.68 -7.01 24.84
C ASP A 293 14.08 -6.66 24.30
N SER A 294 14.95 -6.24 25.21
CA SER A 294 16.37 -6.05 24.94
C SER A 294 17.07 -7.37 24.63
N LYS A 295 17.66 -7.50 23.44
CA LYS A 295 18.82 -8.36 23.23
C LYS A 295 19.98 -7.55 22.66
N THR A 296 20.95 -7.24 23.52
CA THR A 296 22.22 -6.64 23.12
C THR A 296 23.12 -7.69 22.50
N GLU A 297 23.68 -7.42 21.32
CA GLU A 297 24.83 -8.15 20.78
C GLU A 297 25.84 -7.14 20.21
N HIS A 298 27.12 -7.40 20.44
CA HIS A 298 28.20 -6.48 20.09
C HIS A 298 28.47 -6.49 18.58
N VAL A 299 28.73 -5.31 18.01
CA VAL A 299 29.53 -5.16 16.78
C VAL A 299 30.82 -4.47 17.18
N SER A 300 31.92 -5.23 17.22
CA SER A 300 33.26 -4.68 17.42
C SER A 300 33.78 -4.11 16.10
N GLN A 301 34.42 -2.95 16.18
CA GLN A 301 35.19 -2.37 15.08
C GLN A 301 36.55 -3.06 15.00
N GLU A 302 36.97 -3.46 13.80
CA GLU A 302 38.31 -4.00 13.55
C GLU A 302 38.89 -3.42 12.26
N GLU A 303 40.06 -2.81 12.34
CA GLU A 303 40.90 -2.41 11.21
C GLU A 303 42.02 -3.44 11.03
N SER A 304 42.43 -3.74 9.79
CA SER A 304 43.81 -3.48 9.31
C SER A 304 44.24 -4.34 8.10
N GLN A 305 45.15 -3.77 7.31
CA GLN A 305 46.15 -4.41 6.42
C GLN A 305 45.62 -5.29 5.25
N ILE A 306 45.82 -4.90 3.98
CA ILE A 306 47.08 -4.77 3.21
C ILE A 306 47.78 -6.12 2.96
N SER A 307 47.83 -6.54 1.69
CA SER A 307 48.97 -7.27 1.07
C SER A 307 48.84 -7.37 -0.46
N ILE A 308 49.85 -6.87 -1.17
CA ILE A 308 50.17 -7.03 -2.61
C ILE A 308 49.16 -6.39 -3.58
#